data_AF-A0A7J3Z9C5-F1
#
_entry.id   AF-A0A7J3Z9C5-F1
#
_cell.length_a   1.000
_cell.length_b   1.000
_cell.length_c   1.000
_cell.angle_alpha   90.00
_cell.angle_beta   90.00
_cell.angle_gamma   90.00
#
_symmetry.space_group_name_H-M   'P 1'
#
loop_
_entity.id
_entity.type
_entity.pdbx_description
1 polymer ?
#
loop_
_entity_poly.entity_id
_entity_poly.type
_entity_poly.pdbx_seq_one_letter_code
_entity_poly.pdbx_strand_id
1 'polypeptide(L)'
;MTLYNTAISEGIVDALVKLGIAFALSFVIGFERELRHKPAGIRTHVLVCLGSTLFTIISYQAFPQDPARIASNIATGIGFIGAGVIMKAEDRVVGLTTAAS
;
A
#
# COMPACT_ATOMS: atom_id res chain seq x y z
N MET A 1 14.07 31.83 5.87
CA MET A 1 12.74 31.73 5.25
C MET A 1 12.80 31.06 3.87
N THR A 2 13.64 31.53 2.94
CA THR A 2 13.74 30.98 1.57
C THR A 2 14.27 29.53 1.51
N LEU A 3 15.30 29.19 2.31
CA LEU A 3 15.87 27.82 2.34
C LEU A 3 14.90 26.75 2.89
N TYR A 4 14.04 27.12 3.84
CA TYR A 4 13.04 26.23 4.41
C TYR A 4 11.93 25.93 3.39
N ASN A 5 11.53 26.92 2.59
CA ASN A 5 10.51 26.75 1.55
C ASN A 5 11.00 25.87 0.39
N THR A 6 12.27 25.96 0.00
CA THR A 6 12.87 25.04 -0.99
C THR A 6 12.99 23.62 -0.46
N ALA A 7 13.39 23.42 0.80
CA ALA A 7 13.49 22.08 1.38
C ALA A 7 12.11 21.39 1.50
N ILE A 8 11.07 22.14 1.86
CA ILE A 8 9.69 21.65 1.89
C ILE A 8 9.19 21.35 0.46
N SER A 9 9.52 22.21 -0.51
CA SER A 9 9.17 22.00 -1.93
C SER A 9 9.81 20.73 -2.51
N GLU A 10 11.10 20.50 -2.27
CA GLU A 10 11.83 19.30 -2.70
C GLU A 10 11.21 18.02 -2.10
N GLY A 11 10.91 18.04 -0.79
CA GLY A 11 10.29 16.89 -0.12
C GLY A 11 8.87 16.58 -0.62
N ILE A 12 8.09 17.60 -0.97
CA ILE A 12 6.74 17.43 -1.53
C ILE A 12 6.82 16.89 -2.96
N VAL A 13 7.75 17.38 -3.79
CA VAL A 13 7.95 16.89 -5.16
C VAL A 13 8.34 15.41 -5.14
N ASP A 14 9.26 15.01 -4.27
CA ASP A 14 9.65 13.61 -4.08
C ASP A 14 8.45 12.74 -3.65
N ALA A 15 7.63 13.23 -2.72
CA ALA A 15 6.43 12.53 -2.28
C ALA A 15 5.41 12.36 -3.42
N LEU A 16 5.18 13.42 -4.20
CA LEU A 16 4.26 13.39 -5.35
C LEU A 16 4.74 12.45 -6.45
N VAL A 17 6.04 12.42 -6.75
CA VAL A 17 6.63 11.49 -7.71
C VAL A 17 6.46 10.05 -7.24
N LYS A 18 6.77 9.76 -5.96
CA LYS A 18 6.58 8.43 -5.37
C LYS A 18 5.11 7.99 -5.39
N LEU A 19 4.19 8.88 -5.03
CA LEU A 19 2.74 8.62 -5.09
C LEU A 19 2.26 8.41 -6.53
N GLY A 20 2.77 9.17 -7.49
CA GLY A 20 2.44 9.01 -8.91
C GLY A 20 2.90 7.66 -9.47
N ILE A 21 4.13 7.25 -9.16
CA ILE A 21 4.66 5.94 -9.56
C ILE A 21 3.87 4.81 -8.86
N ALA A 22 3.64 4.93 -7.55
CA ALA A 22 2.85 3.97 -6.79
C ALA A 22 1.44 3.82 -7.39
N PHE A 23 0.78 4.94 -7.69
CA PHE A 23 -0.54 4.94 -8.33
C PHE A 23 -0.51 4.24 -9.69
N ALA A 24 0.43 4.60 -10.57
CA ALA A 24 0.52 4.03 -11.92
C ALA A 24 0.71 2.51 -11.86
N LEU A 25 1.64 2.02 -11.03
CA LEU A 25 1.89 0.59 -10.85
C LEU A 25 0.66 -0.13 -10.28
N SER A 26 0.04 0.45 -9.25
CA SER A 26 -1.15 -0.12 -8.60
C SER A 26 -2.36 -0.16 -9.52
N PHE A 27 -2.51 0.86 -10.35
CA PHE A 27 -3.59 0.98 -11.32
C PHE A 27 -3.45 -0.09 -12.39
N VAL A 28 -2.25 -0.29 -12.95
CA VAL A 28 -1.99 -1.34 -13.95
C VAL A 28 -2.27 -2.74 -13.36
N ILE A 29 -1.77 -3.02 -12.16
CA ILE A 29 -2.00 -4.32 -11.49
C ILE A 29 -3.48 -4.50 -11.15
N GLY A 30 -4.12 -3.47 -10.61
CA GLY A 30 -5.52 -3.50 -10.23
C GLY A 30 -6.45 -3.67 -11.44
N PHE A 31 -6.12 -3.04 -12.57
CA PHE A 31 -6.84 -3.17 -13.82
C PHE A 31 -6.74 -4.58 -14.41
N GLU A 32 -5.54 -5.17 -14.44
CA GLU A 32 -5.38 -6.56 -14.89
C GLU A 32 -6.18 -7.53 -14.01
N ARG A 33 -6.20 -7.31 -12.70
CA ARG A 33 -6.94 -8.16 -11.77
C ARG A 33 -8.46 -8.04 -11.89
N GLU A 34 -8.95 -6.85 -12.18
CA GLU A 34 -10.38 -6.60 -12.41
C GLU A 34 -10.85 -7.26 -13.70
N LEU A 35 -10.04 -7.18 -14.77
CA LEU A 35 -10.27 -7.90 -16.02
C LEU A 35 -10.30 -9.44 -15.85
N ARG A 36 -9.52 -9.98 -14.92
CA ARG A 36 -9.47 -11.43 -14.61
C ARG A 36 -10.53 -11.87 -13.58
N HIS A 37 -11.52 -11.03 -13.27
CA HIS A 37 -12.58 -11.28 -12.28
C HIS A 37 -12.06 -11.78 -10.92
N LYS A 38 -10.89 -11.27 -10.48
CA LYS A 38 -10.36 -11.60 -9.15
C LYS A 38 -11.10 -10.79 -8.07
N PRO A 39 -11.27 -11.33 -6.85
CA PRO A 39 -12.05 -10.71 -5.77
C PRO A 39 -11.48 -9.37 -5.25
N ALA A 40 -10.21 -9.06 -5.53
CA ALA A 40 -9.60 -7.76 -5.27
C ALA A 40 -9.31 -7.03 -6.60
N GLY A 41 -10.12 -6.01 -6.90
CA GLY A 41 -10.03 -5.17 -8.10
C GLY A 41 -9.22 -3.89 -7.89
N ILE A 42 -9.42 -2.90 -8.77
CA ILE A 42 -8.55 -1.71 -8.86
C ILE A 42 -8.60 -0.83 -7.61
N ARG A 43 -9.79 -0.67 -7.01
CA ARG A 43 -10.00 0.21 -5.85
C ARG A 43 -9.17 -0.25 -4.65
N THR A 44 -9.08 -1.55 -4.42
CA THR A 44 -8.37 -2.13 -3.27
C THR A 44 -6.86 -1.93 -3.42
N HIS A 45 -6.29 -2.25 -4.58
CA HIS A 45 -4.85 -2.11 -4.83
C HIS A 45 -4.39 -0.67 -4.77
N VAL A 46 -5.14 0.24 -5.40
CA VAL A 46 -4.82 1.67 -5.40
C VAL A 46 -4.88 2.26 -3.98
N LEU A 47 -5.93 1.98 -3.20
CA LEU A 47 -6.05 2.50 -1.83
C LEU A 47 -4.95 1.97 -0.91
N VAL A 48 -4.64 0.67 -0.99
CA VAL A 48 -3.60 0.05 -0.15
C VAL A 48 -2.23 0.61 -0.48
N CYS A 49 -1.89 0.74 -1.77
CA CYS A 49 -0.57 1.22 -2.16
C CYS A 49 -0.38 2.72 -1.85
N LEU A 50 -1.39 3.55 -2.14
CA LEU A 50 -1.35 4.98 -1.80
C LEU A 50 -1.26 5.19 -0.27
N GLY A 51 -2.10 4.49 0.50
CA GLY A 51 -2.07 4.57 1.96
C GLY A 51 -0.72 4.14 2.53
N SER A 52 -0.19 3.01 2.07
CA SER A 52 1.12 2.51 2.49
C SER A 52 2.24 3.51 2.18
N THR A 53 2.26 4.06 0.97
CA THR A 53 3.26 5.06 0.55
C THR A 53 3.20 6.32 1.41
N LEU A 54 2.00 6.83 1.68
CA LEU A 54 1.78 7.98 2.57
C LEU A 54 2.29 7.70 3.99
N PHE A 55 1.91 6.57 4.57
CA PHE A 55 2.33 6.20 5.92
C PHE A 55 3.83 5.97 6.02
N THR A 56 4.47 5.39 4.99
CA THR A 56 5.92 5.24 4.93
C THR A 56 6.62 6.61 4.89
N ILE A 57 6.14 7.56 4.08
CA ILE A 57 6.72 8.92 4.03
C ILE A 57 6.59 9.61 5.40
N ILE A 58 5.42 9.52 6.03
CA ILE A 58 5.19 10.05 7.37
C ILE A 58 6.12 9.37 8.38
N SER A 59 6.34 8.06 8.28
CA SER A 59 7.22 7.32 9.18
C SER A 59 8.66 7.81 9.12
N TYR A 60 9.18 8.08 7.93
CA TYR A 60 10.53 8.61 7.75
C TYR A 60 10.69 10.02 8.34
N GLN A 61 9.64 10.85 8.30
CA GLN A 61 9.68 12.20 8.87
C GLN A 61 9.42 12.22 10.39
N ALA A 62 8.48 11.42 10.88
CA ALA A 62 8.05 11.41 12.27
C ALA A 62 8.96 10.56 13.18
N PHE A 63 9.54 9.48 12.64
CA PHE A 63 10.35 8.52 13.39
C PHE A 63 11.66 8.20 12.67
N PRO A 64 12.58 9.18 12.52
CA PRO A 64 13.83 8.98 11.78
C PRO A 64 14.75 7.91 12.37
N GLN A 65 14.61 7.59 13.66
CA GLN A 65 15.40 6.56 14.35
C GLN A 65 14.80 5.14 14.21
N ASP A 66 13.51 5.02 13.88
CA ASP A 66 12.85 3.72 13.71
C ASP A 66 11.71 3.80 12.66
N PRO A 67 12.06 3.97 11.38
CA PRO A 67 11.08 4.02 10.30
C PRO A 67 10.40 2.66 10.05
N ALA A 68 10.97 1.56 10.57
CA ALA A 68 10.42 0.22 10.40
C ALA A 68 9.13 0.02 11.20
N ARG A 69 8.91 0.79 12.26
CA ARG A 69 7.73 0.67 13.15
C ARG A 69 6.40 0.88 12.44
N ILE A 70 6.30 1.85 11.52
CA ILE A 70 5.06 2.02 10.75
C ILE A 70 4.99 1.01 9.60
N ALA A 71 6.12 0.68 8.99
CA ALA A 71 6.18 -0.33 7.93
C ALA A 71 5.68 -1.71 8.40
N SER A 72 5.98 -2.12 9.64
CA SER A 72 5.49 -3.38 10.22
C SER A 72 3.97 -3.38 10.43
N ASN A 73 3.38 -2.24 10.84
CA ASN A 73 1.94 -2.08 10.97
C ASN A 73 1.24 -2.13 9.60
N ILE A 74 1.83 -1.52 8.57
CA ILE A 74 1.34 -1.60 7.20
C ILE A 74 1.35 -3.06 6.73
N ALA A 75 2.46 -3.78 6.92
CA ALA A 75 2.58 -5.19 6.53
C ALA A 75 1.50 -6.06 7.21
N THR A 76 1.23 -5.82 8.50
CA THR A 76 0.17 -6.50 9.25
C THR A 76 -1.20 -6.21 8.65
N GLY A 77 -1.50 -4.94 8.34
CA GLY A 77 -2.76 -4.53 7.72
C GLY A 77 -2.97 -5.15 6.32
N ILE A 78 -1.92 -5.19 5.50
CA ILE A 78 -1.97 -5.84 4.17
C ILE A 78 -2.26 -7.34 4.32
N GLY A 79 -1.68 -8.01 5.34
CA GLY A 79 -1.97 -9.41 5.65
C GLY A 79 -3.45 -9.66 5.97
N PHE A 80 -4.08 -8.78 6.74
CA PHE A 80 -5.52 -8.85 7.04
C PHE A 80 -6.40 -8.64 5.80
N ILE A 81 -6.04 -7.72 4.92
CA ILE A 81 -6.77 -7.51 3.65
C ILE A 81 -6.64 -8.75 2.77
N GLY A 82 -5.45 -9.36 2.69
CA GLY A 82 -5.21 -10.60 1.96
C GLY A 82 -6.08 -11.75 2.48
N ALA A 83 -6.09 -11.97 3.80
CA ALA A 83 -6.95 -12.97 4.44
C ALA A 83 -8.44 -12.70 4.17
N GLY A 84 -8.88 -11.44 4.27
CA GLY A 84 -10.26 -11.04 4.00
C GLY A 84 -10.69 -11.26 2.55
N VAL A 85 -9.79 -11.03 1.58
CA VAL A 85 -10.06 -11.29 0.16
C VAL A 85 -10.19 -12.79 -0.13
N ILE A 86 -9.39 -13.63 0.55
CA ILE A 86 -9.50 -15.09 0.46
C ILE A 86 -10.82 -15.57 1.07
N MET A 87 -11.17 -15.11 2.27
CA MET A 87 -12.42 -15.49 2.95
C MET A 87 -13.67 -15.00 2.20
N LYS A 88 -13.60 -13.83 1.55
CA LYS A 88 -14.71 -13.27 0.77
C LYS A 88 -14.89 -13.94 -0.60
N ALA A 89 -13.86 -14.63 -1.12
CA ALA A 89 -13.91 -15.25 -2.43
C ALA A 89 -14.84 -16.47 -2.48
N GLU A 90 -15.11 -17.12 -1.35
CA GLU A 90 -15.85 -18.38 -1.35
C GLU A 90 -16.71 -18.54 -0.08
N ASP A 91 -17.95 -18.97 -0.26
CA ASP A 91 -18.77 -19.68 0.74
C ASP A 91 -18.18 -21.08 1.08
N ARG A 92 -16.88 -21.26 0.82
CA ARG A 92 -16.12 -22.51 0.90
C ARG A 92 -14.62 -22.16 0.94
N VAL A 93 -14.05 -21.97 2.12
CA VAL A 93 -12.64 -21.62 2.29
C VAL A 93 -11.72 -22.70 1.68
N VAL A 94 -11.06 -22.44 0.55
CA VAL A 94 -10.04 -23.34 -0.03
C VAL A 94 -8.62 -22.85 0.31
N GLY A 95 -7.73 -23.76 0.73
CA GLY A 95 -6.29 -23.49 0.89
C GLY A 95 -5.82 -23.04 2.28
N LEU A 96 -6.68 -23.03 3.30
CA LEU A 96 -6.32 -22.63 4.68
C LEU A 96 -5.22 -23.52 5.29
N THR A 97 -5.20 -24.82 4.94
CA THR A 97 -4.22 -25.78 5.42
C THR A 97 -2.85 -25.66 4.72
N THR A 98 -2.80 -25.13 3.49
CA THR A 98 -1.53 -24.85 2.79
C THR A 98 -0.88 -23.56 3.28
N ALA A 99 -1.70 -22.59 3.73
CA ALA A 99 -1.18 -21.36 4.33
C ALA A 99 -0.71 -21.53 5.78
N ALA A 100 -1.17 -22.58 6.48
CA ALA A 100 -0.86 -22.84 7.88
C ALA A 100 0.35 -23.76 8.11
N SER A 101 0.85 -24.43 7.08
CA SER A 101 1.96 -25.39 7.17
C SER A 101 3.23 -24.89 6.51
#